data_AF-A0A352GI95-F1
#
_entry.id   AF-A0A352GI95-F1
#
_cell.length_a   1.000
_cell.length_b   1.000
_cell.length_c   1.000
_cell.angle_alpha   90.00
_cell.angle_beta   90.00
_cell.angle_gamma   90.00
#
_symmetry.space_group_name_H-M   'P 1'
#
loop_
_entity.id
_entity.type
_entity.pdbx_description
1 polymer ?
#
loop_
_entity_poly.entity_id
_entity_poly.type
_entity_poly.pdbx_seq_one_letter_code
_entity_poly.pdbx_strand_id
1 'polypeptide(L)' 'MTRALELAREAAEAGEVPVGAVVVDPETGEIVAEGANRPIAGHDPTAHAEIVALRAAAASRG' A
#
# COMPACT_ATOMS: atom_id res chain seq x y z
N MET A 1 -1.56 -8.86 8.80
CA MET A 1 -1.17 -9.50 7.53
C MET A 1 -2.34 -9.68 6.57
N THR A 2 -3.53 -10.13 7.03
CA THR A 2 -4.73 -10.30 6.18
C THR A 2 -5.00 -9.12 5.24
N ARG A 3 -4.99 -7.88 5.78
CA ARG A 3 -5.24 -6.68 4.97
C ARG A 3 -4.24 -6.46 3.84
N ALA A 4 -2.95 -6.71 4.06
CA ALA A 4 -1.94 -6.61 3.01
C ALA A 4 -2.15 -7.64 1.87
N LEU A 5 -2.67 -8.83 2.20
CA LEU A 5 -3.00 -9.85 1.21
C LEU A 5 -4.26 -9.50 0.41
N GLU A 6 -5.23 -8.81 1.02
CA GLU A 6 -6.39 -8.27 0.32
C GLU A 6 -5.96 -7.20 -0.69
N LEU A 7 -5.14 -6.24 -0.28
CA LEU A 7 -4.57 -5.22 -1.16
C LEU A 7 -3.75 -5.83 -2.31
N ALA A 8 -3.02 -6.91 -2.05
CA ALA A 8 -2.29 -7.64 -3.09
C ALA A 8 -3.24 -8.29 -4.12
N ARG A 9 -4.40 -8.78 -3.69
CA ARG A 9 -5.44 -9.29 -4.61
C ARG A 9 -6.07 -8.17 -5.43
N GLU A 10 -6.39 -7.05 -4.80
CA GLU A 10 -6.91 -5.85 -5.49
C GLU A 10 -5.92 -5.36 -6.58
N ALA A 11 -4.62 -5.33 -6.28
CA ALA A 11 -3.57 -5.03 -7.26
C ALA A 11 -3.57 -6.05 -8.42
N ALA A 12 -3.67 -7.34 -8.12
CA ALA A 12 -3.72 -8.39 -9.14
C ALA A 12 -4.92 -8.20 -10.08
N GLU A 13 -6.10 -7.90 -9.52
CA GLU A 13 -7.32 -7.65 -10.28
C GLU A 13 -7.21 -6.39 -11.15
N ALA A 14 -6.44 -5.40 -10.71
CA ALA A 14 -6.10 -4.20 -11.47
C ALA A 14 -5.02 -4.42 -12.55
N GLY A 15 -4.50 -5.63 -12.71
CA GLY A 15 -3.44 -5.95 -13.68
C GLY A 15 -2.04 -5.52 -13.24
N GLU A 16 -1.87 -5.20 -11.96
CA GLU A 16 -0.60 -4.85 -11.34
C GLU A 16 0.11 -6.08 -10.76
N VAL A 17 1.38 -5.93 -10.39
CA VAL A 17 2.09 -6.98 -9.62
C VAL A 17 1.42 -7.12 -8.24
N PRO A 18 1.08 -8.34 -7.79
CA PRO A 18 0.23 -8.56 -6.61
C PRO A 18 0.98 -8.33 -5.29
N VAL A 19 1.18 -7.06 -4.93
CA VAL A 19 1.86 -6.65 -3.70
C VAL A 19 0.99 -5.62 -2.97
N GLY A 20 0.78 -5.85 -1.68
CA GLY A 20 0.12 -4.95 -0.76
C GLY A 20 0.99 -4.69 0.47
N ALA A 21 0.85 -3.51 1.05
CA ALA A 21 1.60 -3.03 2.21
C ALA A 21 0.68 -2.26 3.16
N VAL A 22 0.96 -2.35 4.45
CA VAL A 22 0.28 -1.59 5.50
C VAL A 22 1.33 -0.99 6.43
N VAL A 23 1.12 0.25 6.86
CA VAL A 23 1.87 0.88 7.96
C VAL A 23 1.03 0.74 9.22
N VAL A 24 1.62 0.21 10.28
CA VAL A 24 0.94 -0.01 11.55
C VAL A 24 1.57 0.84 12.64
N ASP A 25 0.74 1.34 13.54
CA ASP A 25 1.19 1.97 14.77
C ASP A 25 1.67 0.88 15.73
N PRO A 26 2.94 0.90 16.19
CA PRO A 26 3.47 -0.17 17.02
C PRO A 26 2.87 -0.20 18.43
N GLU A 27 2.29 0.90 18.91
CA GLU A 27 1.70 0.98 20.25
C GLU A 27 0.23 0.53 20.24
N THR A 28 -0.56 0.98 19.26
CA THR A 28 -1.99 0.67 19.18
C THR A 28 -2.32 -0.54 18.31
N GLY A 29 -1.40 -0.93 17.40
CA GLY A 29 -1.64 -1.96 16.39
C GLY A 29 -2.58 -1.53 15.25
N GLU A 30 -3.01 -0.27 15.25
CA GLU A 30 -3.90 0.26 14.22
C GLU A 30 -3.18 0.47 12.89
N ILE A 31 -3.91 0.31 11.78
CA ILE A 31 -3.39 0.61 10.45
C ILE A 31 -3.41 2.13 10.26
N VAL A 32 -2.23 2.70 10.08
CA VAL A 32 -2.02 4.13 9.83
C VAL A 32 -2.24 4.47 8.35
N ALA A 33 -1.78 3.59 7.48
CA ALA A 33 -1.87 3.77 6.04
C ALA A 33 -1.77 2.43 5.31
N GLU A 34 -2.26 2.43 4.08
CA GLU A 34 -2.31 1.26 3.21
C GLU A 34 -1.73 1.60 1.84
N GLY A 35 -1.16 0.60 1.18
CA GLY A 35 -0.65 0.74 -0.17
C GLY A 35 -0.74 -0.57 -0.94
N ALA A 36 -0.95 -0.44 -2.24
CA ALA A 36 -0.91 -1.53 -3.19
C ALA A 36 -0.08 -1.07 -4.40
N ASN A 37 0.56 -2.02 -5.07
CA ASN A 37 1.28 -1.73 -6.30
C ASN A 37 0.34 -1.05 -7.30
N ARG A 38 0.76 0.10 -7.81
CA ARG A 38 0.11 0.82 -8.90
C ARG A 38 1.07 1.39 -9.97
N PRO A 39 2.24 0.77 -10.32
CA PRO A 39 3.13 1.34 -11.32
C PRO A 39 2.52 1.57 -12.71
N ILE A 40 1.67 0.66 -13.17
CA ILE A 40 1.06 0.72 -14.50
C ILE A 40 -0.03 1.78 -14.52
N ALA A 41 -1.00 1.69 -13.62
CA ALA A 41 -2.15 2.59 -13.53
C ALA A 41 -1.72 4.02 -13.12
N GLY A 42 -0.70 4.14 -12.28
CA GLY A 42 -0.16 5.41 -11.82
C GLY A 42 0.83 6.07 -12.79
N HIS A 43 1.26 5.37 -13.85
CA HIS A 43 2.39 5.77 -14.71
C HIS A 43 3.63 6.23 -13.91
N ASP A 44 3.82 5.65 -12.73
CA ASP A 44 4.89 5.98 -11.79
C ASP A 44 5.63 4.67 -11.48
N PRO A 45 6.83 4.44 -12.06
CA PRO A 45 7.58 3.21 -11.81
C PRO A 45 7.97 3.04 -10.33
N THR A 46 7.88 4.11 -9.52
CA THR A 46 8.17 4.07 -8.08
C THR A 46 6.93 3.79 -7.22
N ALA A 47 5.73 3.70 -7.80
CA ALA A 47 4.48 3.47 -7.06
C ALA A 47 4.29 2.01 -6.62
N HIS A 48 5.34 1.47 -6.00
CA HIS A 48 5.33 0.22 -5.27
C HIS A 48 4.44 0.34 -4.03
N ALA A 49 3.89 -0.78 -3.56
CA ALA A 49 3.01 -0.84 -2.41
C ALA A 49 3.60 -0.14 -1.17
N GLU A 50 4.89 -0.35 -0.89
CA GLU A 50 5.60 0.26 0.25
C GLU A 50 5.69 1.78 0.12
N ILE A 51 6.08 2.27 -1.06
CA ILE A 51 6.21 3.70 -1.34
C ILE A 51 4.85 4.38 -1.26
N VAL A 52 3.82 3.75 -1.80
CA VAL A 52 2.44 4.23 -1.73
C VAL A 52 1.98 4.32 -0.26
N ALA A 53 2.19 3.28 0.53
CA ALA A 53 1.80 3.25 1.94
C ALA A 53 2.54 4.31 2.76
N LEU A 54 3.85 4.48 2.53
CA LEU A 54 4.66 5.50 3.21
C LEU A 54 4.25 6.93 2.83
N ARG A 55 3.99 7.19 1.54
CA ARG A 55 3.49 8.50 1.07
C ARG A 55 2.13 8.82 1.69
N ALA A 56 1.23 7.84 1.76
CA ALA A 56 -0.07 7.99 2.41
C ALA A 56 0.06 8.25 3.92
N ALA A 57 0.94 7.52 4.62
CA ALA A 57 1.22 7.75 6.04
C ALA A 57 1.75 9.16 6.28
N ALA A 58 2.74 9.60 5.49
CA ALA A 58 3.31 10.94 5.59
C ALA A 58 2.27 12.05 5.36
N ALA A 59 1.36 11.88 4.39
CA ALA A 59 0.28 12.84 4.14
C ALA A 59 -0.77 12.91 5.28
N SER A 60 -0.94 11.81 6.04
CA SER A 60 -1.90 11.75 7.15
C SER A 60 -1.35 12.23 8.50
N ARG A 61 -0.02 12.19 8.69
CA ARG A 61 0.65 12.46 9.98
C ARG A 61 1.73 13.55 9.93
N GLY A 62 2.02 14.14 8.77
CA GLY A 62 2.99 15.24 8.59
C GLY A 62 2.30 16.59 8.44
#